data_AF-A0A4Y1Q7I1-F1
#
_entry.id   AF-A0A4Y1Q7I1-F1
#
_cell.length_a   1.000
_cell.length_b   1.000
_cell.length_c   1.000
_cell.angle_alpha   90.00
_cell.angle_beta   90.00
_cell.angle_gamma   90.00
#
_symmetry.space_group_name_H-M   'P 1'
#
loop_
_entity.id
_entity.type
_entity.pdbx_description
1 polymer ?
#
loop_
_entity_poly.entity_id
_entity_poly.type
_entity_poly.pdbx_seq_one_letter_code
_entity_poly.pdbx_strand_id
1 'polypeptide(L)' 'FGDYFKKEAINFSWELLTQVYKLPKERLYVTYFAGDPQNNIPCDDEARQAWLDVGMDPNHVIPSKFNFW' A
#
# COMPACT_ATOMS: atom_id res chain seq x y z
N PHE A 1 -15.98 -2.75 -13.53
CA PHE A 1 -15.04 -3.60 -12.75
C PHE A 1 -13.90 -3.95 -13.69
N GLY A 2 -12.65 -3.75 -13.25
CA GLY A 2 -11.46 -3.95 -14.09
C GLY A 2 -10.88 -2.67 -14.72
N ASP A 3 -11.40 -1.50 -14.36
CA ASP A 3 -10.96 -0.21 -14.94
C ASP A 3 -9.68 0.34 -14.31
N TYR A 4 -9.35 -0.09 -13.08
CA TYR A 4 -8.14 0.25 -12.36
C TYR A 4 -7.75 -0.83 -11.37
N PHE A 5 -6.51 -0.77 -10.84
CA PHE A 5 -6.03 -1.73 -9.86
C PHE A 5 -5.23 -1.03 -8.75
N LYS A 6 -4.08 -1.58 -8.36
CA LYS A 6 -3.34 -1.12 -7.18
C LYS A 6 -2.87 0.32 -7.26
N LYS A 7 -2.26 0.72 -8.39
CA LYS A 7 -1.65 2.05 -8.52
C LYS A 7 -2.68 3.17 -8.36
N GLU A 8 -3.77 3.10 -9.10
CA GLU A 8 -4.83 4.11 -9.02
C GLU A 8 -5.56 4.05 -7.68
N ALA A 9 -5.85 2.86 -7.15
CA ALA A 9 -6.49 2.70 -5.84
C ALA A 9 -5.66 3.33 -4.71
N ILE A 10 -4.34 3.14 -4.73
CA ILE A 10 -3.40 3.73 -3.77
C ILE A 10 -3.34 5.25 -3.93
N ASN A 11 -3.26 5.74 -5.17
CA ASN A 11 -3.28 7.19 -5.45
C ASN A 11 -4.54 7.86 -4.90
N PHE A 12 -5.72 7.29 -5.18
CA PHE A 12 -6.99 7.83 -4.69
C PHE A 12 -7.09 7.79 -3.17
N SER A 13 -6.64 6.69 -2.54
CA SER A 13 -6.62 6.55 -1.08
C SER A 13 -5.70 7.61 -0.46
N TRP A 14 -4.52 7.83 -1.02
CA TRP A 14 -3.56 8.82 -0.55
C TRP A 14 -4.07 10.26 -0.68
N GLU A 15 -4.66 10.59 -1.84
CA GLU A 15 -5.26 11.90 -2.08
C GLU A 15 -6.39 12.19 -1.08
N LEU A 16 -7.31 11.23 -0.90
CA LEU A 16 -8.43 11.38 0.01
C LEU A 16 -7.96 11.63 1.45
N LEU A 17 -7.05 10.79 1.96
CA LEU A 17 -6.58 10.89 3.34
C LEU A 17 -5.75 12.15 3.59
N THR A 18 -4.84 12.49 2.67
CA THR A 18 -3.83 13.53 2.94
C THR A 18 -4.20 14.91 2.38
N GLN A 19 -4.97 14.99 1.30
CA GLN A 19 -5.31 16.26 0.66
C GLN A 19 -6.73 16.71 1.02
N VAL A 20 -7.71 15.79 0.96
CA VAL A 20 -9.11 16.11 1.26
C VAL A 20 -9.33 16.16 2.77
N TYR A 21 -9.01 15.09 3.48
CA TYR A 21 -9.16 15.03 4.94
C TYR A 21 -8.00 15.65 5.72
N LYS A 22 -6.90 15.97 5.04
CA LYS A 22 -5.73 16.64 5.62
C LYS A 22 -5.17 15.91 6.84
N LEU A 23 -5.22 14.58 6.83
CA LEU A 23 -4.60 13.79 7.88
C LEU A 23 -3.06 13.97 7.81
N PRO A 24 -2.39 14.12 8.97
CA PRO A 24 -0.94 14.22 9.00
C PRO A 24 -0.30 12.94 8.45
N LYS A 25 0.57 13.07 7.45
CA LYS A 25 1.16 11.94 6.71
C LYS A 25 1.98 11.02 7.62
N GLU A 26 2.66 11.61 8.59
CA GLU A 26 3.48 10.95 9.61
C GLU A 26 2.67 10.06 10.57
N ARG A 27 1.34 10.15 10.54
CA ARG A 27 0.45 9.28 11.33
C ARG A 27 -0.10 8.11 10.52
N LEU A 28 0.15 8.06 9.22
CA LEU A 28 -0.33 7.02 8.33
C LEU A 28 0.70 5.90 8.24
N TYR A 29 0.20 4.67 8.34
CA TYR A 29 0.95 3.44 8.17
C TYR A 29 0.13 2.52 7.27
N VAL A 30 0.83 1.75 6.44
CA VAL A 30 0.21 0.79 5.53
C VAL A 30 0.94 -0.54 5.60
N THR A 31 0.20 -1.59 5.29
CA THR A 31 0.76 -2.93 5.14
C THR A 31 0.65 -3.38 3.69
N TYR A 32 1.62 -4.17 3.24
CA TYR A 32 1.56 -4.89 1.97
C TYR A 32 1.83 -6.37 2.20
N PHE A 33 1.43 -7.21 1.25
CA PHE A 33 1.58 -8.65 1.40
C PHE A 33 3.04 -9.08 1.29
N ALA A 34 3.54 -9.71 2.36
CA ALA A 34 4.93 -10.16 2.44
C ALA A 34 5.24 -11.39 1.55
N GLY A 35 4.23 -12.00 0.95
CA GLY A 35 4.35 -13.30 0.29
C GLY A 35 4.08 -14.46 1.24
N ASP A 36 3.83 -15.62 0.65
CA ASP A 36 3.73 -16.90 1.33
C ASP A 36 4.55 -17.96 0.56
N PRO A 37 5.83 -18.17 0.95
CA PRO A 37 6.69 -19.15 0.31
C PRO A 37 6.17 -20.59 0.44
N GLN A 38 5.41 -20.92 1.48
CA GLN A 38 4.87 -22.28 1.66
C GLN A 38 3.83 -22.62 0.59
N ASN A 39 3.11 -21.61 0.13
CA ASN A 39 2.10 -21.72 -0.92
C ASN A 39 2.60 -21.19 -2.29
N ASN A 40 3.90 -20.92 -2.42
CA ASN A 40 4.51 -20.37 -3.64
C ASN A 40 3.88 -19.05 -4.13
N ILE A 41 3.47 -18.20 -3.18
CA ILE A 41 2.90 -16.88 -3.46
C ILE A 41 3.98 -15.83 -3.21
N PRO A 42 4.38 -15.03 -4.22
CA PRO A 42 5.42 -14.02 -4.05
C PRO A 42 4.95 -12.84 -3.20
N CYS A 43 5.92 -12.04 -2.76
CA CYS A 43 5.70 -10.74 -2.14
C CYS A 43 4.96 -9.79 -3.10
N ASP A 44 4.10 -8.93 -2.57
CA ASP A 44 3.44 -7.87 -3.34
C ASP A 44 4.32 -6.61 -3.43
N ASP A 45 5.40 -6.74 -4.20
CA ASP A 45 6.34 -5.62 -4.43
C ASP A 45 5.71 -4.47 -5.23
N GLU A 46 4.66 -4.75 -6.01
CA GLU A 46 3.90 -3.75 -6.75
C GLU A 46 3.16 -2.80 -5.80
N ALA A 47 2.45 -3.33 -4.81
CA ALA A 47 1.77 -2.52 -3.80
C ALA A 47 2.78 -1.72 -2.95
N ARG A 48 3.90 -2.36 -2.55
CA ARG A 48 4.98 -1.68 -1.82
C ARG A 48 5.49 -0.47 -2.60
N GLN A 49 5.82 -0.65 -3.89
CA GLN A 49 6.39 0.43 -4.70
C GLN A 49 5.36 1.55 -4.92
N ALA A 50 4.10 1.23 -5.17
CA ALA A 50 3.06 2.22 -5.34
C ALA A 50 2.87 3.11 -4.10
N TRP A 51 2.98 2.56 -2.88
CA TRP A 51 2.95 3.37 -1.65
C TRP A 51 4.17 4.29 -1.50
N LEU A 52 5.35 3.84 -1.92
CA LEU A 52 6.56 4.69 -1.91
C LEU A 52 6.44 5.82 -2.93
N ASP A 53 5.90 5.55 -4.12
CA ASP A 53 5.75 6.53 -5.21
C ASP A 53 4.82 7.69 -4.83
N VAL A 54 3.81 7.47 -3.97
CA VAL A 54 2.94 8.55 -3.46
C VAL A 54 3.58 9.40 -2.36
N GLY A 55 4.78 9.04 -1.92
CA GLY A 55 5.55 9.77 -0.91
C GLY A 55 5.29 9.33 0.52
N MET A 56 4.91 8.06 0.72
CA MET A 56 4.86 7.47 2.07
C MET A 56 6.28 7.25 2.61
N ASP A 57 6.46 7.43 3.92
CA ASP A 57 7.74 7.13 4.58
C ASP A 57 8.04 5.62 4.44
N PRO A 58 9.23 5.22 3.94
CA PRO A 58 9.60 3.81 3.84
C PRO A 58 9.47 3.02 5.15
N ASN A 59 9.66 3.67 6.30
CA ASN A 59 9.52 3.02 7.62
C ASN A 59 8.05 2.74 7.99
N HIS A 60 7.09 3.34 7.29
CA HIS A 60 5.65 3.17 7.51
C HIS A 60 5.00 2.22 6.49
N VAL A 61 5.78 1.66 5.55
CA VAL A 61 5.34 0.66 4.58
C VAL A 61 5.78 -0.72 5.04
N ILE A 62 4.90 -1.43 5.74
CA ILE A 62 5.26 -2.60 6.54
C ILE A 62 4.87 -3.92 5.83
N PRO A 63 5.79 -4.87 5.61
CA PRO A 63 5.44 -6.19 5.10
C PRO A 63 4.62 -6.97 6.15
N SER A 64 3.52 -7.61 5.73
CA SER A 64 2.71 -8.47 6.59
C SER A 64 2.27 -9.75 5.89
N LYS A 65 2.44 -10.89 6.57
CA LYS A 65 1.95 -12.20 6.11
C LYS A 65 0.43 -12.36 6.22
N PHE A 66 -0.23 -11.50 6.99
CA PHE A 66 -1.68 -11.53 7.21
C PHE A 66 -2.44 -10.61 6.23
N ASN A 67 -1.77 -10.15 5.18
CA ASN A 67 -2.30 -9.16 4.23
C ASN A 67 -2.78 -9.82 2.93
N PHE A 68 -3.42 -10.99 3.05
CA PHE A 68 -4.07 -11.73 1.97
C PHE A 68 -5.54 -11.92 2.38
N TRP A 69 -6.46 -11.31 1.63
CA TRP A 69 -7.91 -11.30 1.90
C TRP A 69 -8.64 -12.26 0.95
#